data_AF-A0A2T4D250-F1
#
_entry.id   AF-A0A2T4D250-F1
#
_cell.length_a   1.000
_cell.length_b   1.000
_cell.length_c   1.000
_cell.angle_alpha   90.00
_cell.angle_beta   90.00
_cell.angle_gamma   90.00
#
_symmetry.space_group_name_H-M   'P 1'
#
loop_
_entity.id
_entity.type
_entity.pdbx_description
1 polymer ?
#
loop_
_entity_poly.entity_id
_entity_poly.type
_entity_poly.pdbx_seq_one_letter_code
_entity_poly.pdbx_strand_id
1 'polypeptide(L)'
;MFQTIKSRIKVDNAIFTFGETEINGVTQNEYLVFCAGANSQYVEWLSPLKDTSLLSLISTLRVIKNQGYKGKVKIKKGWFRINLHFLGVKPSKGIKVKANFSGCLFYSGG
;
A
#
# COMPACT_ATOMS: atom_id res chain seq x y z
N MET A 1 -8.69 3.25 11.12
CA MET A 1 -10.06 2.79 10.81
C MET A 1 -10.89 4.05 10.68
N PHE A 2 -11.56 4.28 9.55
CA PHE A 2 -12.49 5.41 9.49
C PHE A 2 -13.67 5.11 10.40
N GLN A 3 -13.92 5.97 11.39
CA GLN A 3 -14.97 5.77 12.39
C GLN A 3 -16.37 5.87 11.78
N THR A 4 -16.53 6.52 10.62
CA THR A 4 -17.83 6.61 9.92
C THR A 4 -17.61 6.90 8.43
N ILE A 5 -18.26 6.13 7.55
CA ILE A 5 -18.28 6.42 6.10
C ILE A 5 -19.40 7.44 5.85
N LYS A 6 -19.04 8.66 5.43
CA LYS A 6 -20.01 9.74 5.18
C LYS A 6 -20.77 9.59 3.85
N SER A 7 -20.14 9.04 2.82
CA SER A 7 -20.79 8.79 1.53
C SER A 7 -20.05 7.69 0.75
N ARG A 8 -20.74 7.09 -0.21
CA ARG A 8 -20.18 6.19 -1.23
C ARG A 8 -20.59 6.73 -2.58
N ILE A 9 -19.64 6.92 -3.48
CA ILE A 9 -19.89 7.41 -4.84
C ILE A 9 -19.56 6.27 -5.80
N LYS A 10 -20.49 5.94 -6.70
CA LYS A 10 -20.22 5.02 -7.81
C LYS A 10 -19.45 5.80 -8.87
N VAL A 11 -18.28 5.28 -9.23
CA VAL A 11 -17.38 5.89 -10.21
C VAL A 11 -17.39 5.01 -11.46
N ASP A 12 -17.58 5.61 -12.63
CA ASP A 12 -17.58 4.86 -13.89
C ASP A 12 -16.14 4.63 -14.36
N ASN A 13 -15.28 5.63 -14.16
CA ASN A 13 -13.86 5.57 -14.50
C ASN A 13 -13.00 6.25 -13.42
N ALA A 14 -11.81 5.71 -13.18
CA ALA A 14 -10.79 6.33 -12.35
C ALA A 14 -9.45 6.36 -13.09
N ILE A 15 -8.80 7.53 -13.11
CA ILE A 15 -7.47 7.73 -13.68
C ILE A 15 -6.49 7.92 -12.53
N PHE A 16 -5.42 7.14 -12.53
CA PHE A 16 -4.33 7.24 -11.56
C PHE A 16 -3.13 7.91 -12.23
N THR A 17 -2.69 9.03 -11.66
CA THR A 17 -1.49 9.75 -12.10
C THR A 17 -0.43 9.67 -11.01
N PHE A 18 0.79 9.31 -11.37
CA PHE A 18 1.93 9.21 -10.44
C PHE A 18 2.94 10.28 -10.80
N GLY A 19 3.48 10.97 -9.80
CA GLY A 19 4.45 12.04 -10.01
C GLY A 19 5.28 12.35 -8.77
N GLU A 20 6.11 13.37 -8.89
CA GLU A 20 6.97 13.86 -7.82
C GLU A 20 6.67 15.34 -7.58
N THR A 21 6.55 15.73 -6.31
CA THR A 21 6.37 17.11 -5.88
C THR A 21 7.53 17.48 -4.96
N GLU A 22 8.15 18.64 -5.19
CA GLU A 22 9.20 19.15 -4.33
C GLU A 22 8.59 20.04 -3.24
N ILE A 23 8.72 19.63 -1.97
CA ILE A 23 8.22 20.39 -0.82
C ILE A 23 9.38 20.63 0.14
N ASN A 24 9.73 21.89 0.37
CA ASN A 24 10.84 22.31 1.25
C ASN A 24 12.20 21.64 0.89
N GLY A 25 12.50 21.50 -0.40
CA GLY A 25 13.75 20.88 -0.88
C GLY A 25 13.81 19.36 -0.74
N VAL A 26 12.68 18.72 -0.44
CA VAL A 26 12.55 17.25 -0.38
C VAL A 26 11.58 16.81 -1.47
N THR A 27 12.06 15.98 -2.39
CA THR A 27 11.23 15.31 -3.41
C THR A 27 10.32 14.28 -2.74
N GLN A 28 9.02 14.43 -2.92
CA GLN A 28 8.01 13.49 -2.44
C GLN A 28 7.32 12.83 -3.62
N ASN A 29 7.25 11.51 -3.61
CA ASN A 29 6.41 10.77 -4.54
C ASN A 29 4.94 10.95 -4.15
N GLU A 30 4.12 11.38 -5.09
CA GLU A 30 2.69 11.60 -4.91
C GLU A 30 1.90 10.84 -5.97
N TYR A 31 0.64 10.57 -5.67
CA TYR A 31 -0.31 10.12 -6.68
C TYR A 31 -1.62 10.89 -6.57
N LEU A 32 -2.22 11.08 -7.73
CA LEU A 32 -3.50 11.75 -7.92
C LEU A 32 -4.49 10.74 -8.47
N VAL A 33 -5.66 10.68 -7.86
CA VAL A 33 -6.78 9.88 -8.35
C VAL A 33 -7.85 10.83 -8.86
N PHE A 34 -8.11 10.77 -10.17
CA PHE A 34 -9.22 11.46 -10.79
C PHE A 34 -10.37 10.47 -10.99
N CYS A 35 -11.48 10.73 -10.32
CA CYS A 35 -12.68 9.90 -10.36
C CYS A 35 -13.76 10.59 -11.19
N ALA A 36 -14.15 9.98 -12.31
CA ALA A 36 -15.22 10.46 -13.17
C ALA A 36 -16.52 9.64 -12.97
N GLY A 37 -17.61 10.33 -12.62
CA GLY A 37 -18.98 9.81 -12.63
C GLY A 37 -19.93 10.84 -13.24
N ALA A 38 -21.25 10.68 -13.09
CA ALA A 38 -22.27 11.52 -13.75
C ALA A 38 -22.15 13.05 -13.56
N ASN A 39 -21.37 13.54 -12.57
CA ASN A 39 -21.06 14.95 -12.31
C ASN A 39 -19.53 15.19 -12.11
N SER A 40 -18.71 14.54 -12.94
CA SER A 40 -17.26 14.31 -12.79
C SER A 40 -16.36 15.53 -12.53
N GLN A 41 -15.89 15.74 -11.28
CA GLN A 41 -14.60 16.38 -10.92
C GLN A 41 -14.16 16.05 -9.48
N TYR A 42 -14.00 14.78 -9.10
CA TYR A 42 -13.34 14.46 -7.81
C TYR A 42 -11.86 14.15 -8.04
N VAL A 43 -10.99 15.04 -7.56
CA VAL A 43 -9.53 14.89 -7.59
C VAL A 43 -9.06 14.67 -6.16
N GLU A 44 -8.53 13.48 -5.86
CA GLU A 44 -7.91 13.18 -4.57
C GLU A 44 -6.38 13.20 -4.72
N TRP A 45 -5.72 14.04 -3.91
CA TRP A 45 -4.26 14.10 -3.82
C TRP A 45 -3.81 13.31 -2.60
N LEU A 46 -3.01 12.28 -2.83
CA LEU A 46 -2.55 11.38 -1.79
C LEU A 46 -1.02 11.36 -1.80
N SER A 47 -0.42 11.75 -0.68
CA SER A 47 0.98 11.49 -0.39
C SER A 47 1.06 10.15 0.34
N PRO A 48 1.43 9.04 -0.32
CA PRO A 48 1.49 7.72 0.31
C PRO A 48 2.48 7.70 1.48
N LEU A 49 3.49 8.58 1.44
CA LEU A 49 4.44 8.78 2.52
C LEU A 49 3.82 9.41 3.79
N LYS A 50 2.61 9.96 3.73
CA LYS A 50 1.85 10.37 4.93
C LYS A 50 1.01 9.23 5.54
N ASP A 51 0.85 8.08 4.86
CA ASP A 51 0.21 6.91 5.46
C ASP A 51 1.19 6.31 6.50
N THR A 52 0.86 6.50 7.77
CA THR A 52 1.63 6.01 8.92
C THR A 52 1.84 4.49 8.86
N SER A 53 0.90 3.76 8.26
CA SER A 53 1.01 2.30 8.05
C SER A 53 2.11 1.97 7.04
N LEU A 54 2.21 2.76 5.97
CA LEU A 54 3.24 2.58 4.94
C LEU A 54 4.62 2.96 5.47
N LEU A 55 4.73 4.09 6.19
CA LEU A 55 5.97 4.49 6.85
C LEU A 55 6.46 3.42 7.86
N SER A 56 5.54 2.90 8.68
CA SER A 56 5.83 1.82 9.64
C SER A 56 6.31 0.54 8.94
N LEU A 57 5.67 0.19 7.82
CA LEU A 57 6.08 -0.94 6.99
C LEU A 57 7.49 -0.75 6.42
N ILE A 58 7.78 0.42 5.84
CA ILE A 58 9.11 0.75 5.30
C ILE A 58 10.17 0.67 6.39
N SER A 59 9.89 1.24 7.58
CA SER A 59 10.80 1.16 8.73
C SER A 59 11.09 -0.28 9.14
N THR A 60 10.04 -1.12 9.23
CA THR A 60 10.17 -2.54 9.54
C THR A 60 11.03 -3.27 8.51
N LEU A 61 10.84 -2.98 7.21
CA LEU A 61 11.63 -3.58 6.14
C LEU A 61 13.12 -3.17 6.22
N ARG A 62 13.42 -1.93 6.60
CA ARG A 62 14.81 -1.49 6.85
C ARG A 62 15.47 -2.26 7.98
N VAL A 63 14.75 -2.49 9.09
CA VAL A 63 15.24 -3.32 10.21
C VAL A 63 15.52 -4.75 9.75
N ILE A 64 14.59 -5.36 9.01
CA ILE A 64 14.74 -6.72 8.49
C ILE A 64 15.93 -6.83 7.54
N LYS A 65 16.16 -5.83 6.68
CA LYS A 65 17.36 -5.76 5.83
C LYS A 65 18.64 -5.79 6.67
N ASN A 66 18.71 -4.99 7.72
CA ASN A 66 19.88 -4.93 8.61
C ASN A 66 20.09 -6.24 9.41
N GLN A 67 19.04 -7.04 9.59
CA GLN A 67 19.08 -8.37 10.20
C GLN A 67 19.37 -9.49 9.19
N GLY A 68 19.90 -9.16 8.01
CA GLY A 68 20.21 -10.14 6.96
C GLY A 68 18.96 -10.75 6.33
N TYR A 69 17.87 -9.98 6.23
CA TYR A 69 16.58 -10.39 5.70
C TYR A 69 15.96 -11.57 6.45
N LYS A 70 16.09 -11.59 7.78
CA LYS A 70 15.41 -12.54 8.66
C LYS A 70 14.41 -11.80 9.53
N GLY A 71 13.14 -12.19 9.47
CA GLY A 71 12.11 -11.52 10.26
C GLY A 71 10.69 -11.74 9.72
N LYS A 72 9.71 -11.17 10.42
CA LYS A 72 8.30 -11.29 10.06
C LYS A 72 7.68 -9.90 9.91
N VAL A 73 6.92 -9.70 8.83
CA VAL A 73 6.12 -8.50 8.59
C VAL A 73 4.67 -8.91 8.50
N LYS A 74 3.80 -8.22 9.24
CA LYS A 74 2.35 -8.39 9.17
C LYS A 74 1.74 -7.11 8.63
N ILE A 75 1.08 -7.20 7.48
CA ILE A 75 0.34 -6.09 6.88
C ILE A 75 -1.15 -6.41 7.06
N LYS A 76 -1.89 -5.51 7.70
CA LYS A 76 -3.33 -5.65 7.93
C LYS A 76 -4.05 -4.44 7.36
N LYS A 77 -4.95 -4.66 6.41
CA LYS A 77 -5.84 -3.60 5.88
C LYS A 77 -7.27 -4.14 5.90
N GLY A 78 -8.07 -3.67 6.86
CA GLY A 78 -9.41 -4.22 7.09
C GLY A 78 -9.37 -5.71 7.48
N TRP A 79 -10.11 -6.54 6.74
CA TRP A 79 -10.16 -7.99 6.96
C TRP A 79 -9.03 -8.75 6.26
N PHE A 80 -8.40 -8.10 5.27
CA PHE A 80 -7.28 -8.65 4.53
C PHE A 80 -5.99 -8.58 5.35
N ARG A 81 -5.26 -9.70 5.36
CA ARG A 81 -4.01 -9.89 6.12
C ARG A 81 -2.96 -10.51 5.22
N ILE A 82 -1.79 -9.89 5.16
CA ILE A 82 -0.58 -10.45 4.54
C ILE A 82 0.43 -10.70 5.64
N ASN A 83 0.90 -11.94 5.77
CA ASN A 83 2.01 -12.30 6.62
C ASN A 83 3.20 -12.68 5.75
N LEU A 84 4.27 -11.89 5.82
CA LEU A 84 5.53 -12.13 5.13
C LEU A 84 6.57 -12.63 6.14
N HIS A 85 7.17 -13.78 5.85
CA HIS A 85 8.24 -14.37 6.64
C HIS A 85 9.52 -14.42 5.81
N PHE A 86 10.44 -13.52 6.13
CA PHE A 86 11.76 -13.41 5.52
C PHE A 86 12.70 -14.43 6.16
N LEU A 87 13.29 -15.29 5.34
CA LEU A 87 14.09 -16.46 5.75
C LEU A 87 15.60 -16.28 5.46
N GLY A 88 16.01 -15.08 5.10
CA GLY A 88 17.39 -14.74 4.73
C GLY A 88 17.58 -14.57 3.22
N VAL A 89 18.81 -14.20 2.86
CA VAL A 89 19.28 -14.10 1.47
C VAL A 89 20.04 -15.36 1.08
N LYS A 90 19.85 -15.81 -0.16
CA LYS A 90 20.70 -16.79 -0.83
C LYS A 90 21.42 -16.11 -1.99
N PRO A 91 22.76 -16.22 -2.10
CA PRO A 91 23.52 -15.55 -3.15
C PRO A 91 23.00 -15.81 -4.57
N SER A 92 22.55 -17.03 -4.84
CA SER A 92 22.05 -17.44 -6.16
C SER A 92 20.54 -17.25 -6.39
N LYS A 93 19.76 -16.90 -5.35
CA LYS A 93 18.27 -16.87 -5.43
C LYS A 93 17.64 -15.60 -4.86
N GLY A 94 18.45 -14.66 -4.36
CA GLY A 94 17.96 -13.43 -3.73
C GLY A 94 17.33 -13.67 -2.35
N ILE A 95 16.38 -12.81 -1.99
CA ILE A 95 15.72 -12.82 -0.67
C ILE A 95 14.63 -13.89 -0.65
N LYS A 96 14.72 -14.83 0.30
CA LYS A 96 13.70 -15.88 0.47
C LYS A 96 12.58 -15.37 1.37
N VAL A 97 11.37 -15.25 0.83
CA VAL A 97 10.17 -14.82 1.57
C VAL A 97 9.07 -15.87 1.43
N LYS A 98 8.44 -16.26 2.55
CA LYS A 98 7.16 -17.00 2.55
C LYS A 98 6.03 -16.01 2.79
N ALA A 99 5.02 -16.00 1.93
CA ALA A 99 3.87 -15.12 2.06
C ALA A 99 2.59 -15.94 2.30
N ASN A 100 1.84 -15.56 3.33
CA ASN A 100 0.52 -16.12 3.61
C ASN A 100 -0.51 -14.99 3.56
N PHE A 101 -1.49 -15.13 2.67
CA PHE A 101 -2.59 -14.20 2.48
C PHE A 101 -3.85 -14.78 3.10
N SER A 102 -4.61 -13.99 3.86
CA SER A 102 -5.88 -14.42 4.42
C SER A 102 -6.87 -13.26 4.50
N GLY A 103 -8.16 -13.58 4.59
CA GLY A 103 -9.24 -12.59 4.59
C GLY A 103 -9.49 -11.95 3.22
N CYS A 104 -9.04 -12.58 2.13
CA CYS A 104 -9.55 -12.30 0.79
C CYS A 104 -10.97 -12.88 0.68
N LEU A 105 -11.96 -12.04 0.42
CA LEU A 105 -13.21 -12.53 -0.16
C LEU A 105 -12.93 -12.76 -1.64
N PHE A 106 -12.65 -14.01 -2.01
CA PHE A 106 -12.64 -14.41 -3.41
C PHE A 106 -14.09 -14.48 -3.87
N TYR A 107 -14.59 -13.41 -4.47
CA TYR A 107 -15.78 -13.49 -5.29
C TYR A 107 -15.38 -14.24 -6.57
N SER A 108 -15.79 -15.50 -6.69
CA SER A 108 -15.89 -16.13 -8.01
C SER A 108 -17.19 -15.61 -8.62
N GLY A 109 -17.07 -14.88 -9.73
CA GLY A 109 -18.22 -14.50 -10.54
C GLY A 109 -18.75 -15.76 -11.23
N GLY A 110 -20.00 -16.11 -10.95
CA GLY A 110 -20.83 -16.96 -11.80
C GLY A 110 -21.62 -16.11 -12.78
#